data_AF-A0A8T4NJ71-F1
#
_entry.id   AF-A0A8T4NJ71-F1
#
_cell.length_a   1.000
_cell.length_b   1.000
_cell.length_c   1.000
_cell.angle_alpha   90.00
_cell.angle_beta   90.00
_cell.angle_gamma   90.00
#
_symmetry.space_group_name_H-M   'P 1'
#
loop_
_entity.id
_entity.type
_entity.pdbx_description
1 polymer ?
#
loop_
_entity_poly.entity_id
_entity_poly.type
_entity_poly.pdbx_seq_one_letter_code
_entity_poly.pdbx_strand_id
1 'polypeptide(L)'
;MTGEKILYIEDNRDTASAVKIILEGEGYEVTLAYNGRKFAFLSAIPVSKERVGELKKVGVSDYITKPFVKADLIKRVGKILKA
;
A
#
# COMPACT_ATOMS: atom_id res chain seq x y z
N MET A 1 -9.55 -21.35 2.77
CA MET A 1 -8.39 -20.43 2.74
C MET A 1 -7.93 -20.43 1.30
N THR A 2 -7.99 -19.36 0.51
CA THR A 2 -8.04 -17.93 0.83
C THR A 2 -8.77 -17.15 -0.28
N GLY A 3 -9.43 -16.04 0.06
CA GLY A 3 -9.98 -15.00 -0.82
C GLY A 3 -9.43 -13.62 -0.42
N GLU A 4 -8.28 -13.63 0.26
CA GLU A 4 -7.63 -12.48 0.83
C GLU A 4 -6.96 -11.66 -0.28
N LYS A 5 -7.23 -10.35 -0.26
CA LYS A 5 -6.74 -9.40 -1.25
C LYS A 5 -5.33 -8.90 -0.89
N ILE A 6 -4.39 -8.98 -1.83
CA ILE A 6 -3.02 -8.49 -1.69
C ILE A 6 -2.78 -7.34 -2.67
N LEU A 7 -2.17 -6.24 -2.20
CA LEU A 7 -1.58 -5.22 -3.08
C LEU A 7 -0.07 -5.45 -3.13
N TYR A 8 0.45 -5.79 -4.32
CA TYR A 8 1.88 -5.96 -4.55
C TYR A 8 2.42 -4.74 -5.30
N ILE A 9 3.45 -4.08 -4.72
CA ILE A 9 4.05 -2.86 -5.25
C ILE A 9 5.46 -3.18 -5.74
N GLU A 10 5.71 -2.97 -7.03
CA GLU A 10 6.94 -3.38 -7.70
C GLU A 10 7.21 -2.47 -8.90
N ASP A 11 8.41 -1.93 -9.01
CA ASP A 11 8.76 -1.01 -10.11
C ASP A 11 9.17 -1.75 -11.39
N ASN A 12 9.66 -2.98 -11.25
CA ASN A 12 9.94 -3.88 -12.37
C ASN A 12 8.69 -4.68 -12.79
N ARG A 13 8.20 -4.44 -14.02
CA ARG A 13 6.97 -5.07 -14.52
C ARG A 13 7.06 -6.59 -14.67
N ASP A 14 8.24 -7.12 -15.00
CA ASP A 14 8.44 -8.55 -15.18
C ASP A 14 8.40 -9.26 -13.82
N THR A 15 9.09 -8.69 -12.82
CA THR A 15 9.03 -9.15 -11.42
C THR A 15 7.60 -9.08 -10.87
N ALA A 16 6.88 -7.97 -11.12
CA ALA A 16 5.51 -7.78 -10.68
C ALA A 16 4.56 -8.85 -11.22
N SER A 17 4.71 -9.17 -12.51
CA SER A 17 3.88 -10.15 -13.18
C SER A 17 4.19 -11.57 -12.68
N ALA A 18 5.48 -11.90 -12.51
CA ALA A 18 5.89 -13.20 -11.97
C ALA A 18 5.34 -13.43 -10.55
N VAL A 19 5.46 -12.44 -9.67
CA VAL A 19 4.97 -12.54 -8.27
C VAL A 19 3.45 -12.63 -8.20
N LYS A 20 2.72 -11.88 -9.04
CA LYS A 20 1.26 -12.01 -9.14
C LYS A 20 0.84 -13.44 -9.49
N ILE A 21 1.47 -14.06 -10.49
CA ILE A 21 1.15 -15.43 -10.93
C ILE A 21 1.33 -16.42 -9.78
N ILE A 22 2.43 -16.33 -9.04
CA ILE A 22 2.71 -17.21 -7.91
C ILE A 22 1.63 -17.07 -6.83
N LEU A 23 1.33 -15.83 -6.43
CA LEU A 23 0.34 -15.56 -5.37
C LEU A 23 -1.08 -15.93 -5.78
N GLU A 24 -1.47 -15.73 -7.04
CA GLU A 24 -2.78 -16.18 -7.54
C GLU A 24 -2.87 -17.70 -7.62
N GLY A 25 -1.75 -18.39 -7.91
CA GLY A 25 -1.66 -19.86 -7.84
C GLY A 25 -1.92 -20.42 -6.45
N GLU A 26 -1.54 -19.67 -5.41
CA GLU A 26 -1.83 -19.98 -4.00
C GLU A 26 -3.24 -19.53 -3.55
N GLY A 27 -4.04 -18.95 -4.45
CA GLY A 27 -5.42 -18.54 -4.19
C GLY A 27 -5.59 -17.13 -3.62
N TYR A 28 -4.61 -16.24 -3.74
CA TYR A 28 -4.77 -14.83 -3.36
C TYR A 28 -5.36 -13.99 -4.50
N GLU A 29 -6.09 -12.91 -4.17
CA GLU A 29 -6.52 -11.92 -5.16
C GLU A 29 -5.53 -10.75 -5.19
N VAL A 30 -4.73 -10.65 -6.25
CA VAL A 30 -3.59 -9.71 -6.29
C VAL A 30 -3.87 -8.49 -7.17
N THR A 31 -3.76 -7.29 -6.59
CA THR A 31 -3.68 -6.03 -7.33
C THR A 31 -2.22 -5.61 -7.48
N LEU A 32 -1.79 -5.30 -8.70
CA LEU A 32 -0.44 -4.76 -8.95
C LEU A 32 -0.48 -3.23 -8.93
N ALA A 33 0.51 -2.65 -8.27
CA ALA A 33 0.85 -1.25 -8.42
C ALA A 33 2.32 -1.14 -8.88
N TYR A 34 2.52 -0.42 -9.96
CA TYR A 34 3.85 -0.08 -10.47
C TYR A 34 4.27 1.30 -9.94
N ASN A 35 5.56 1.63 -10.05
CA ASN A 35 6.11 2.90 -9.57
C ASN A 35 5.27 4.14 -9.96
N GLY A 36 5.39 5.21 -9.16
CA GLY A 36 4.73 6.50 -9.41
C GLY A 36 3.36 6.68 -8.74
N ARG A 37 2.83 5.68 -8.03
CA ARG A 37 1.61 5.86 -7.21
C ARG A 37 1.94 5.91 -5.72
N LYS A 38 1.66 7.07 -5.15
CA LYS A 38 1.76 7.34 -3.72
C LYS A 38 0.80 6.41 -2.97
N PHE A 39 1.34 5.59 -2.08
CA PHE A 39 0.60 4.58 -1.31
C PHE A 39 0.27 5.10 0.09
N ALA A 40 -0.91 4.74 0.60
CA ALA A 40 -1.33 4.98 1.99
C ALA A 40 -1.47 3.65 2.74
N PHE A 41 -0.64 3.43 3.76
CA PHE A 41 -0.74 2.26 4.64
C PHE A 41 -1.93 2.41 5.61
N LEU A 42 -2.80 1.40 5.67
CA LEU A 42 -3.98 1.32 6.55
C LEU A 42 -3.69 0.33 7.70
N SER A 43 -3.24 0.81 8.85
CA SER A 43 -2.96 -0.03 10.03
C SER A 43 -3.98 0.16 11.15
N ALA A 44 -4.31 -0.93 11.86
CA ALA A 44 -5.07 -0.91 13.11
C ALA A 44 -4.22 -0.51 14.34
N ILE A 45 -2.90 -0.45 14.20
CA ILE A 45 -1.96 -0.13 15.29
C ILE A 45 -1.26 1.21 15.00
N PRO A 46 -1.19 2.15 15.97
CA PRO A 46 -0.40 3.36 15.85
C PRO A 46 1.04 3.03 15.50
N VAL A 47 1.53 3.59 14.39
CA VAL A 47 2.92 3.42 13.96
C VAL A 47 3.79 4.39 14.77
N SER A 48 4.88 3.90 15.38
CA SER A 48 5.81 4.76 16.13
C SER A 48 6.45 5.81 15.22
N LYS A 49 6.95 6.91 15.78
CA LYS A 49 7.59 7.99 14.99
C LYS A 49 8.82 7.48 14.24
N GLU A 50 9.57 6.55 14.84
CA GLU A 50 10.74 5.91 14.25
C GLU A 50 10.35 5.10 13.03
N ARG A 51 9.31 4.26 13.17
CA ARG A 51 8.78 3.42 12.09
C ARG A 51 8.16 4.25 10.97
N VAL A 52 7.53 5.38 11.27
CA VAL A 52 7.07 6.34 10.26
C VAL A 52 8.26 6.91 9.47
N GLY A 53 9.38 7.19 10.13
CA GLY A 53 10.61 7.64 9.49
C GLY A 53 11.16 6.61 8.50
N GLU A 54 11.18 5.33 8.87
CA GLU A 54 11.57 4.24 7.98
C GLU A 54 10.65 4.10 6.78
N LEU A 55 9.33 4.13 7.00
CA LEU A 55 8.33 4.04 5.94
C LEU A 55 8.50 5.15 4.90
N LYS A 56 8.78 6.38 5.35
CA LYS A 56 9.06 7.51 4.44
C LYS A 56 10.34 7.30 3.62
N LYS A 57 11.39 6.73 4.23
CA LYS A 57 12.65 6.43 3.53
C LYS A 57 12.49 5.39 2.42
N VAL A 58 11.57 4.44 2.60
CA VAL A 58 11.25 3.42 1.58
C VAL A 58 10.19 3.88 0.57
N GLY A 59 9.82 5.17 0.57
CA GLY A 59 8.93 5.76 -0.43
C GLY A 59 7.44 5.77 -0.07
N VAL A 60 7.06 5.44 1.16
CA VAL A 60 5.66 5.57 1.61
C VAL A 60 5.29 7.05 1.66
N SER A 61 4.19 7.38 0.99
CA SER A 61 3.77 8.76 0.77
C SER A 61 2.89 9.32 1.89
N ASP A 62 2.04 8.48 2.50
CA ASP A 62 1.31 8.82 3.73
C ASP A 62 0.87 7.52 4.45
N TYR A 63 0.31 7.66 5.65
CA TYR A 63 -0.32 6.55 6.37
C TYR A 63 -1.59 7.05 7.07
N ILE A 64 -2.55 6.14 7.28
CA ILE A 64 -3.78 6.46 8.00
C ILE A 64 -4.07 5.38 9.05
N THR A 65 -4.30 5.82 10.29
CA THR A 65 -4.58 4.95 11.43
C THR A 65 -6.09 4.77 11.60
N LYS A 66 -6.54 3.54 11.89
CA LYS A 66 -7.94 3.29 12.28
C LYS A 66 -8.16 3.62 13.77
N PRO A 67 -9.41 3.97 14.16
CA PRO A 67 -10.51 4.35 13.28
C PRO A 67 -10.24 5.71 12.61
N PHE A 68 -10.69 5.88 11.36
CA PHE A 68 -10.57 7.14 10.62
C PHE A 68 -11.93 7.64 10.16
N VAL A 69 -12.06 8.96 10.00
CA VAL A 69 -13.25 9.59 9.43
C VAL A 69 -13.08 9.80 7.93
N LYS A 70 -14.19 9.73 7.16
CA LYS A 70 -14.21 9.87 5.70
C LYS A 70 -13.44 11.10 5.21
N ALA A 71 -13.60 12.23 5.91
CA ALA A 71 -12.93 13.48 5.56
C ALA A 71 -11.39 13.40 5.63
N ASP A 72 -10.83 12.71 6.65
CA ASP A 72 -9.38 12.58 6.81
C ASP A 72 -8.79 11.68 5.73
N LEU A 73 -9.49 10.59 5.40
CA LEU A 73 -9.11 9.71 4.30
C LEU A 73 -9.05 10.47 2.96
N ILE A 74 -10.12 11.20 2.61
CA ILE A 74 -10.18 11.95 1.34
C ILE A 74 -9.12 13.05 1.29
N LYS A 75 -8.87 13.75 2.40
CA LYS A 75 -7.83 14.77 2.50
C LYS A 75 -6.42 14.19 2.27
N ARG A 76 -6.11 13.05 2.89
CA ARG A 76 -4.79 12.40 2.76
C ARG A 76 -4.57 11.85 1.35
N VAL A 77 -5.57 11.18 0.78
CA VAL A 77 -5.55 10.73 -0.62
C VAL A 77 -5.38 11.92 -1.57
N GLY A 78 -6.04 13.05 -1.31
CA GLY A 78 -5.88 14.26 -2.10
C GLY A 78 -4.46 14.84 -2.07
N LYS A 79 -3.75 14.77 -0.94
CA LYS A 79 -2.33 15.17 -0.86
C LYS A 79 -1.42 14.24 -1.65
N ILE A 80 -1.67 12.94 -1.50
CA ILE A 80 -0.97 11.85 -2.20
C ILE A 80 -1.05 12.04 -3.72
N LEU A 81 -2.18 12.46 -4.26
CA LEU A 81 -2.36 12.63 -5.71
C LEU A 81 -1.77 13.92 -6.29
N LYS A 82 -1.49 14.94 -5.47
CA LYS A 82 -1.03 16.27 -5.92
C LYS A 82 0.49 16.48 -5.89
N ALA A 83 1.22 15.64 -5.15
CA ALA A 83 2.67 15.76 -5.00
C ALA A 83 3.47 15.07 -6.13
#